data_AF-A0A426YF83-F1
#
_entry.id   AF-A0A426YF83-F1
#
_cell.length_a   1.000
_cell.length_b   1.000
_cell.length_c   1.000
_cell.angle_alpha   90.00
_cell.angle_beta   90.00
_cell.angle_gamma   90.00
#
_symmetry.space_group_name_H-M   'P 1'
#
loop_
_entity.id
_entity.type
_entity.pdbx_description
1 polymer ?
#
loop_
_entity_poly.entity_id
_entity_poly.type
_entity_poly.pdbx_seq_one_letter_code
_entity_poly.pdbx_strand_id
1 'polypeptide(L)'
;MVAPTKIIAGLGLSLGLDILEAPGATGDYRTLLTSKATAIAKALSAPLQPSPCIFVPGEDEHKPGLSQGYDFGFLHVKVYGLPSTW
;
A
#
# COMPACT_ATOMS: atom_id res chain seq x y z
N MET A 1 -2.79 2.99 2.52
CA MET A 1 -2.75 1.50 2.50
C MET A 1 -1.98 1.02 1.28
N VAL A 2 -1.25 -0.10 1.35
CA VAL A 2 -0.63 -0.74 0.16
C VAL A 2 -1.22 -2.13 -0.07
N ALA A 3 -2.17 -2.24 -1.00
CA ALA A 3 -2.84 -3.48 -1.36
C ALA A 3 -3.05 -3.62 -2.87
N PRO A 4 -2.16 -4.32 -3.59
CA PRO A 4 -2.22 -4.44 -5.05
C PRO A 4 -3.32 -5.39 -5.58
N THR A 5 -3.94 -6.20 -4.72
CA THR A 5 -5.08 -7.07 -5.10
C THR A 5 -6.37 -6.27 -5.18
N LYS A 6 -7.10 -6.37 -6.29
CA LYS A 6 -8.31 -5.59 -6.57
C LYS A 6 -9.39 -5.65 -5.48
N ILE A 7 -9.64 -6.83 -4.90
CA ILE A 7 -10.66 -6.98 -3.83
C ILE A 7 -10.28 -6.19 -2.58
N ILE A 8 -9.04 -6.36 -2.09
CA ILE A 8 -8.59 -5.69 -0.85
C ILE A 8 -8.40 -4.19 -1.08
N ALA A 9 -7.94 -3.77 -2.26
CA ALA A 9 -7.90 -2.36 -2.64
C ALA A 9 -9.31 -1.74 -2.63
N GLY A 10 -10.28 -2.44 -3.23
CA GLY A 10 -11.68 -2.02 -3.25
C GLY A 10 -12.26 -1.82 -1.85
N LEU A 11 -12.00 -2.77 -0.94
CA LEU A 11 -12.41 -2.64 0.47
C LEU A 11 -11.81 -1.40 1.13
N GLY A 12 -10.51 -1.14 0.92
CA GLY A 12 -9.86 0.04 1.47
C GLY A 12 -10.50 1.33 0.96
N LEU A 13 -10.76 1.41 -0.34
CA LEU A 13 -11.43 2.56 -0.97
C LEU A 13 -12.84 2.77 -0.43
N SER A 14 -13.63 1.70 -0.22
CA SER A 14 -14.97 1.81 0.39
C SER A 14 -14.95 2.36 1.82
N LEU A 15 -13.82 2.24 2.52
CA LEU A 15 -13.61 2.80 3.86
C LEU A 15 -12.93 4.19 3.82
N GLY A 16 -12.70 4.75 2.64
CA GLY A 16 -12.01 6.04 2.47
C GLY A 16 -10.50 5.95 2.71
N LEU A 17 -9.89 4.77 2.57
CA LEU A 17 -8.44 4.61 2.66
C LEU A 17 -7.77 4.92 1.32
N ASP A 18 -6.79 5.82 1.35
CA ASP A 18 -5.93 6.06 0.20
C ASP A 18 -5.08 4.83 -0.11
N ILE A 19 -5.04 4.44 -1.38
CA ILE A 19 -4.20 3.35 -1.87
C ILE A 19 -2.86 3.93 -2.32
N LEU A 20 -1.84 3.80 -1.49
CA LEU A 20 -0.50 4.31 -1.76
C LEU A 20 0.17 3.48 -2.85
N GLU A 21 0.84 4.18 -3.74
CA GLU A 21 1.71 3.56 -4.74
C GLU A 21 2.94 2.93 -4.10
N ALA A 22 3.25 1.72 -4.53
CA ALA A 22 4.44 0.99 -4.13
C ALA A 22 4.95 0.20 -5.35
N PRO A 23 5.96 0.70 -6.07
CA PRO A 23 6.49 0.03 -7.27
C PRO A 23 6.89 -1.42 -7.00
N GLY A 24 6.47 -2.33 -7.86
CA GLY A 24 6.74 -3.77 -7.71
C GLY A 24 5.95 -4.45 -6.58
N ALA A 25 4.99 -3.77 -5.95
CA ALA A 25 4.03 -4.43 -5.09
C ALA A 25 3.05 -5.26 -5.94
N THR A 26 3.10 -6.58 -5.77
CA THR A 26 2.14 -7.53 -6.34
C THR A 26 1.24 -8.13 -5.27
N GLY A 27 0.14 -8.76 -5.69
CA GLY A 27 -0.80 -9.45 -4.81
C GLY A 27 -0.41 -10.89 -4.46
N ASP A 28 0.77 -11.32 -4.87
CA ASP A 28 1.26 -12.69 -4.75
C ASP A 28 2.58 -12.74 -3.96
N TYR A 29 3.22 -13.92 -3.96
CA TYR A 29 4.42 -14.21 -3.19
C TYR A 29 5.69 -13.57 -3.76
N ARG A 30 5.64 -13.02 -4.98
CA ARG A 30 6.77 -12.33 -5.62
C ARG A 30 6.73 -10.82 -5.36
N THR A 31 5.86 -10.37 -4.47
CA THR A 31 5.70 -8.96 -4.11
C THR A 31 6.98 -8.39 -3.52
N LEU A 32 7.36 -7.16 -3.90
CA LEU A 32 8.46 -6.45 -3.25
C LEU A 32 8.01 -5.89 -1.89
N LEU A 33 8.12 -6.71 -0.85
CA LEU A 33 7.69 -6.34 0.51
C LEU A 33 8.34 -5.03 1.00
N THR A 34 9.64 -4.84 0.73
CA THR A 34 10.39 -3.62 1.10
C THR A 34 9.82 -2.37 0.43
N SER A 35 9.34 -2.47 -0.81
CA SER A 35 8.71 -1.35 -1.52
C SER A 35 7.42 -0.92 -0.81
N LYS A 36 6.60 -1.89 -0.42
CA LYS A 36 5.36 -1.64 0.32
C LYS A 36 5.63 -1.02 1.69
N ALA A 37 6.61 -1.55 2.42
CA ALA A 37 7.01 -1.02 3.73
C ALA A 37 7.56 0.41 3.61
N THR A 38 8.40 0.67 2.61
CA THR A 38 8.94 2.02 2.34
C THR A 38 7.83 3.02 2.02
N ALA A 39 6.84 2.65 1.21
CA ALA A 39 5.71 3.52 0.90
C ALA A 39 4.92 3.90 2.16
N ILE A 40 4.64 2.92 3.04
CA ILE A 40 3.99 3.18 4.34
C ILE A 40 4.88 4.05 5.23
N ALA A 41 6.17 3.75 5.36
CA ALA A 41 7.09 4.53 6.18
C ALA A 41 7.16 6.01 5.72
N LYS A 42 7.25 6.25 4.41
CA LYS A 42 7.23 7.61 3.84
C LYS A 42 5.93 8.35 4.19
N ALA A 43 4.79 7.69 3.98
CA ALA A 43 3.47 8.22 4.31
C ALA A 43 3.33 8.59 5.80
N LEU A 44 3.85 7.77 6.71
CA LEU A 44 3.83 8.03 8.15
C LEU A 44 4.85 9.09 8.59
N SER A 45 5.93 9.28 7.83
CA SER A 45 7.00 10.23 8.15
C SER A 45 6.79 11.63 7.60
N ALA A 46 5.74 11.86 6.82
CA ALA A 46 5.42 13.21 6.35
C ALA A 46 5.15 14.15 7.54
N PRO A 47 5.50 15.45 7.42
CA PRO A 47 6.04 16.11 6.22
C PRO A 47 7.55 15.93 6.00
N LEU A 48 8.29 15.19 6.85
CA LEU A 48 9.75 15.03 6.73
C LEU A 48 10.18 14.27 5.46
N GLN A 49 9.31 13.38 4.96
CA GLN A 49 9.44 12.76 3.65
C GLN A 49 8.16 13.03 2.84
N PRO A 50 8.26 13.18 1.51
CA PRO A 50 7.09 13.29 0.68
C PRO A 50 6.27 11.99 0.74
N SER A 51 4.96 12.13 0.95
CA SER A 51 4.04 11.01 0.83
C SER A 51 4.09 10.44 -0.59
N PRO A 52 4.01 9.10 -0.76
CA PRO A 52 3.79 8.50 -2.06
C PRO A 52 2.50 9.03 -2.71
N CYS A 53 2.44 8.94 -4.04
CA CYS A 53 1.20 9.12 -4.77
C CYS A 53 0.15 8.08 -4.37
N ILE A 54 -1.10 8.37 -4.69
CA ILE A 54 -2.23 7.51 -4.49
C ILE A 54 -2.77 7.03 -5.83
N PHE A 55 -3.22 5.78 -5.84
CA PHE A 55 -3.97 5.20 -6.95
C PHE A 55 -5.44 5.56 -6.80
N VAL A 56 -6.03 6.11 -7.88
CA VAL A 56 -7.47 6.38 -7.97
C VAL A 56 -8.07 5.51 -9.07
N PRO A 57 -9.06 4.65 -8.76
CA PRO A 57 -9.69 3.83 -9.78
C PRO A 57 -10.38 4.67 -10.85
N GLY A 58 -10.13 4.35 -12.13
CA GLY A 58 -10.75 5.04 -13.26
C GLY A 58 -10.01 6.30 -13.71
N GLU A 59 -8.93 6.67 -13.03
CA GLU A 59 -8.01 7.73 -13.45
C GLU A 59 -6.68 7.10 -13.86
N ASP A 60 -6.14 7.52 -15.01
CA ASP A 60 -4.81 7.10 -15.48
C ASP A 60 -3.68 7.91 -14.84
N GLU A 61 -3.99 9.07 -14.25
CA GLU A 61 -3.02 9.96 -13.60
C GLU A 61 -2.90 9.68 -12.10
N HIS A 62 -1.67 9.66 -11.61
CA HIS A 62 -1.35 9.50 -10.20
C HIS A 62 -1.61 10.81 -9.44
N LYS A 63 -2.41 10.74 -8.37
CA LYS A 63 -2.63 11.90 -7.49
C LYS A 63 -1.60 11.93 -6.37
N PRO A 64 -1.12 13.11 -5.94
CA PRO A 64 -0.23 13.20 -4.79
C PRO A 64 -0.96 12.75 -3.52
N GLY A 65 -0.24 12.04 -2.63
CA GLY A 65 -0.76 11.71 -1.30
C GLY A 65 -0.82 12.92 -0.37
N LEU A 66 -1.39 12.73 0.82
CA LEU A 66 -1.56 13.79 1.82
C LEU A 66 -0.23 14.44 2.21
N SER A 67 -0.19 15.77 2.18
CA SER A 67 1.03 16.55 2.47
C SER A 67 1.47 16.47 3.93
N GLN A 68 0.52 16.28 4.85
CA GLN A 68 0.78 16.06 6.28
C GLN A 68 0.99 14.58 6.63
N GLY A 69 0.89 13.67 5.67
CA GLY A 69 1.01 12.25 5.91
C GLY A 69 -0.26 11.59 6.44
N TYR A 70 -0.06 10.50 7.17
CA TYR A 70 -1.09 9.63 7.71
C TYR A 70 -0.73 9.20 9.13
N ASP A 71 -1.74 8.97 9.97
CA ASP A 71 -1.54 8.50 11.34
C ASP A 71 -1.25 6.99 11.43
N PHE A 72 -1.76 6.22 10.48
CA PHE A 72 -1.57 4.76 10.42
C PHE A 72 -1.58 4.25 8.98
N GLY A 73 -1.05 3.03 8.78
CA GLY A 73 -0.94 2.42 7.46
C GLY A 73 -1.18 0.92 7.48
N PHE A 74 -1.93 0.43 6.48
CA PHE A 74 -2.16 -1.00 6.29
C PHE A 74 -1.26 -1.58 5.21
N LEU A 75 -0.65 -2.73 5.52
CA LEU A 75 0.23 -3.48 4.65
C LEU A 75 -0.38 -4.87 4.37
N HIS A 76 -0.90 -5.08 3.16
CA HIS A 76 -1.40 -6.42 2.78
C HIS A 76 -0.22 -7.35 2.45
N VAL A 77 -0.16 -8.55 3.03
CA VAL A 77 0.89 -9.53 2.72
C VAL A 77 0.26 -10.91 2.51
N LYS A 78 0.63 -11.57 1.40
CA LYS A 78 0.34 -12.99 1.21
C LYS A 78 1.51 -13.81 1.74
N VAL A 79 1.26 -14.74 2.65
CA VAL A 79 2.30 -15.55 3.31
C VAL A 79 2.06 -17.03 2.97
N TYR A 80 3.12 -17.76 2.65
CA TYR A 80 3.06 -19.22 2.59
C TYR A 80 3.22 -19.78 4.00
N GLY A 81 2.26 -20.58 4.45
CA GLY A 81 2.46 -21.42 5.62
C GLY A 81 3.44 -22.55 5.25
N LEU A 82 4.52 -22.69 6.01
CA LEU A 82 5.29 -23.93 5.95
C LEU A 82 4.37 -25.09 6.38
N PRO A 83 4.43 -26.26 5.72
CA PRO A 83 3.70 -27.42 6.20
C PRO A 83 4.11 -27.67 7.65
N SER A 84 3.13 -27.78 8.54
CA SER A 84 3.35 -28.14 9.93
C SER A 84 3.99 -29.52 9.97
N THR A 85 5.30 -29.59 10.20
CA THR A 85 5.99 -30.82 10.57
C THR A 85 5.72 -31.07 12.05
N TRP A 86 4.58 -31.68 12.35
CA TRP A 86 4.26 -32.34 13.61
C TRP A 86 3.62 -33.68 13.30
#